data_AF-A0A5C4SWF2-F1
#
_entry.id   AF-A0A5C4SWF2-F1
#
_cell.length_a   1.000
_cell.length_b   1.000
_cell.length_c   1.000
_cell.angle_alpha   90.00
_cell.angle_beta   90.00
_cell.angle_gamma   90.00
#
_symmetry.space_group_name_H-M   'P 1'
#
loop_
_entity.id
_entity.type
_entity.pdbx_description
1 polymer ?
#
loop_
_entity_poly.entity_id
_entity_poly.type
_entity_poly.pdbx_seq_one_letter_code
_entity_poly.pdbx_strand_id
1 'polypeptide(L)'
;MDRLRAIFELRDMLRQMERDIGLEDLSPAEKDVFQAAHTLTEAPGDFVLSDQIRQHHLARDLAQATFHRALKTLLDHGFLERPDGTRAKHYLVRRDLLHDL
;
A
#
# COMPACT_ATOMS: atom_id res chain seq x y z
N MET A 1 32.93 4.19 1.52
CA MET A 1 31.66 4.39 2.24
C MET A 1 31.49 3.25 3.22
N ASP A 2 31.30 3.57 4.51
CA ASP A 2 30.90 2.59 5.51
C ASP A 2 29.50 2.06 5.14
N ARG A 3 29.32 0.73 5.10
CA ARG A 3 28.04 0.11 4.74
C ARG A 3 26.93 0.51 5.70
N LEU A 4 27.25 0.74 6.98
CA LEU A 4 26.27 1.18 7.97
C LEU A 4 25.74 2.57 7.63
N ARG A 5 26.63 3.49 7.27
CA ARG A 5 26.28 4.84 6.84
C ARG A 5 25.39 4.84 5.60
N ALA A 6 25.73 4.02 4.60
CA ALA A 6 24.93 3.91 3.39
C ALA A 6 23.48 3.41 3.68
N ILE A 7 23.32 2.47 4.61
CA ILE A 7 21.99 1.98 5.02
C ILE A 7 21.18 3.10 5.68
N PHE A 8 21.80 3.92 6.54
CA PHE A 8 21.10 5.03 7.20
C PHE A 8 20.69 6.10 6.20
N GLU A 9 21.57 6.47 5.27
CA GLU A 9 21.25 7.43 4.20
C GLU A 9 20.08 6.94 3.34
N LEU A 10 20.06 5.64 2.96
CA LEU A 10 18.94 5.06 2.20
C LEU A 10 17.62 5.08 3.00
N ARG A 11 17.66 4.83 4.31
CA ARG A 11 16.46 4.88 5.16
C ARG A 11 15.92 6.29 5.28
N ASP A 12 16.79 7.29 5.39
CA ASP A 12 16.37 8.69 5.46
C ASP A 12 15.77 9.15 4.14
N MET A 13 16.37 8.77 3.01
CA MET A 13 15.82 9.04 1.67
C MET A 13 14.43 8.39 1.49
N LEU A 14 14.29 7.11 1.84
CA LEU A 14 13.01 6.41 1.73
C LEU A 14 11.92 7.09 2.57
N ARG A 15 12.23 7.47 3.81
CA ARG A 15 11.29 8.18 4.68
C ARG A 15 10.89 9.52 4.13
N GLN A 16 11.82 10.25 3.50
CA GLN A 16 11.49 11.52 2.86
C GLN A 16 10.54 11.32 1.69
N MET A 17 10.81 10.34 0.82
CA MET A 17 9.93 10.01 -0.29
C MET A 17 8.53 9.61 0.22
N GLU A 18 8.45 8.76 1.24
CA GLU A 18 7.18 8.36 1.86
C GLU A 18 6.40 9.57 2.40
N ARG A 19 7.08 10.57 3.00
CA ARG A 19 6.45 11.82 3.43
C ARG A 19 5.88 12.61 2.27
N ASP A 20 6.66 12.77 1.21
CA ASP A 20 6.30 13.61 0.08
C ASP A 20 5.03 13.10 -0.62
N ILE A 21 4.75 11.79 -0.57
CA ILE A 21 3.53 11.17 -1.11
C ILE A 21 2.50 10.77 -0.03
N GLY A 22 2.64 11.26 1.20
CA GLY A 22 1.64 11.08 2.27
C GLY A 22 1.58 9.68 2.91
N LEU A 23 2.57 8.82 2.70
CA LEU A 23 2.66 7.49 3.33
C LEU A 23 3.21 7.51 4.75
N GLU A 24 3.75 8.63 5.25
CA GLU A 24 4.35 8.69 6.59
C GLU A 24 3.37 8.33 7.71
N ASP A 25 2.10 8.70 7.56
CA ASP A 25 1.05 8.45 8.56
C ASP A 25 0.58 6.99 8.59
N LEU A 26 0.96 6.18 7.60
CA LEU A 26 0.57 4.78 7.54
C LEU A 26 1.41 3.92 8.48
N SER A 27 0.74 3.05 9.21
CA SER A 27 1.40 1.99 9.99
C SER A 27 2.14 1.02 9.06
N PRO A 28 3.15 0.27 9.56
CA PRO A 28 3.83 -0.74 8.74
C PRO A 28 2.87 -1.74 8.08
N ALA A 29 1.83 -2.17 8.80
CA ALA A 29 0.82 -3.07 8.25
C ALA A 29 -0.02 -2.43 7.13
N GLU A 30 -0.31 -1.13 7.22
CA GLU A 30 -1.00 -0.40 6.15
C GLU A 30 -0.12 -0.26 4.92
N LYS A 31 1.17 0.07 5.11
CA LYS A 31 2.16 0.13 4.01
C LYS A 31 2.30 -1.22 3.32
N ASP A 32 2.40 -2.31 4.08
CA ASP A 32 2.48 -3.68 3.54
C ASP A 32 1.24 -4.06 2.71
N VAL A 33 0.04 -3.74 3.22
CA VAL A 33 -1.22 -4.00 2.50
C VAL A 33 -1.34 -3.13 1.25
N PHE A 34 -0.94 -1.86 1.33
CA PHE A 34 -0.96 -0.95 0.20
C PHE A 34 0.04 -1.38 -0.89
N GLN A 35 1.28 -1.68 -0.51
CA GLN A 35 2.30 -2.17 -1.43
C GLN A 35 1.89 -3.49 -2.07
N ALA A 36 1.28 -4.41 -1.31
CA ALA A 36 0.72 -5.65 -1.87
C ALA A 36 -0.37 -5.36 -2.91
N ALA A 37 -1.31 -4.46 -2.61
CA ALA A 37 -2.36 -4.07 -3.55
C ALA A 37 -1.77 -3.49 -4.84
N HIS A 38 -0.83 -2.55 -4.73
CA HIS A 38 -0.14 -1.94 -5.86
C HIS A 38 0.64 -2.95 -6.71
N THR A 39 1.33 -3.90 -6.07
CA THR A 39 2.13 -4.92 -6.79
C THR A 39 1.25 -5.89 -7.57
N LEU A 40 0.01 -6.10 -7.13
CA LEU A 40 -0.96 -6.99 -7.77
C LEU A 40 -1.80 -6.30 -8.85
N THR A 41 -1.70 -4.98 -9.00
CA THR A 41 -2.32 -4.21 -10.09
C THR A 41 -1.31 -3.97 -11.19
N GLU A 42 -1.52 -4.57 -12.38
CA GLU A 42 -0.56 -4.51 -13.50
C GLU A 42 -0.59 -3.16 -14.23
N ALA A 43 -1.78 -2.58 -14.40
CA ALA A 43 -1.96 -1.29 -15.04
C ALA A 43 -2.87 -0.36 -14.21
N PRO A 44 -2.73 0.97 -14.38
CA PRO A 44 -3.67 1.92 -13.80
C PRO A 44 -5.11 1.59 -14.22
N GLY A 45 -5.98 1.27 -13.25
CA GLY A 45 -7.39 0.92 -13.46
C GLY A 45 -7.74 -0.53 -13.25
N ASP A 46 -6.74 -1.40 -13.09
CA ASP A 46 -6.99 -2.79 -12.74
C ASP A 46 -7.49 -2.92 -11.31
N PHE A 47 -8.39 -3.88 -11.11
CA PHE A 47 -8.89 -4.22 -9.80
C PHE A 47 -8.03 -5.30 -9.15
N VAL A 48 -7.85 -5.19 -7.84
CA VAL A 48 -7.28 -6.26 -7.03
C VAL A 48 -8.32 -6.78 -6.03
N LEU A 49 -8.39 -8.09 -5.84
CA LEU A 49 -9.27 -8.72 -4.87
C LEU A 49 -8.65 -8.71 -3.48
N SER A 50 -9.48 -8.47 -2.46
CA SER A 50 -9.08 -8.56 -1.05
C SER A 50 -8.35 -9.86 -0.71
N ASP A 51 -8.78 -10.98 -1.29
CA ASP A 51 -8.19 -12.29 -1.00
C ASP A 51 -6.82 -12.45 -1.70
N GLN A 52 -6.58 -11.81 -2.85
CA GLN A 52 -5.26 -11.75 -3.49
C GLN A 52 -4.28 -10.92 -2.65
N ILE A 53 -4.71 -9.74 -2.17
CA ILE A 53 -3.89 -8.91 -1.28
C ILE A 53 -3.52 -9.72 -0.03
N ARG A 54 -4.49 -10.40 0.59
CA ARG A 54 -4.27 -11.21 1.79
C ARG A 54 -3.30 -12.38 1.58
N GLN A 55 -3.20 -12.91 0.36
CA GLN A 55 -2.28 -14.01 0.03
C GLN A 55 -0.87 -13.51 -0.33
N HIS A 56 -0.70 -12.21 -0.57
CA HIS A 56 0.60 -11.61 -0.89
C HIS A 56 1.58 -11.76 0.27
N HIS A 57 2.87 -11.94 -0.04
CA HIS A 57 3.90 -12.23 0.98
C HIS A 57 4.05 -11.12 2.04
N LEU A 58 3.69 -9.87 1.71
CA LEU A 58 3.71 -8.74 2.64
C LEU A 58 2.54 -8.77 3.63
N ALA A 59 1.40 -9.38 3.26
CA ALA A 59 0.18 -9.31 4.06
C ALA A 59 -0.26 -10.66 4.64
N ARG A 60 0.25 -11.79 4.13
CA ARG A 60 -0.18 -13.15 4.51
C ARG A 60 0.00 -13.48 5.98
N ASP A 61 1.01 -12.87 6.62
CA ASP A 61 1.35 -13.12 8.02
C ASP A 61 0.64 -12.14 8.97
N LEU A 62 -0.14 -11.20 8.44
CA LEU A 62 -0.96 -10.30 9.25
C LEU A 62 -2.16 -11.04 9.84
N ALA A 63 -2.42 -10.79 11.13
CA ALA A 63 -3.67 -11.21 11.74
C ALA A 63 -4.87 -10.64 10.98
N GLN A 64 -5.96 -11.41 10.87
CA GLN A 64 -7.14 -11.03 10.11
C GLN A 64 -7.70 -9.66 10.51
N ALA A 65 -7.77 -9.38 11.82
CA ALA A 65 -8.24 -8.09 12.32
C ALA A 65 -7.32 -6.93 11.93
N THR A 66 -6.00 -7.15 11.88
CA THR A 66 -5.02 -6.15 11.44
C THR A 66 -5.16 -5.89 9.95
N PHE A 67 -5.27 -6.93 9.13
CA PHE A 67 -5.47 -6.79 7.69
C PHE A 67 -6.75 -6.00 7.35
N HIS A 68 -7.88 -6.31 7.98
CA HIS A 68 -9.12 -5.59 7.73
C HIS A 68 -9.10 -4.15 8.24
N ARG A 69 -8.41 -3.86 9.35
CA ARG A 69 -8.19 -2.48 9.82
C ARG A 69 -7.32 -1.69 8.85
N ALA A 70 -6.27 -2.30 8.31
CA ALA A 70 -5.42 -1.68 7.29
C ALA A 70 -6.23 -1.34 6.03
N LEU A 71 -7.00 -2.29 5.48
CA LEU A 71 -7.86 -2.03 4.32
C LEU A 71 -8.85 -0.88 4.57
N LYS A 72 -9.46 -0.84 5.77
CA LYS A 72 -10.38 0.24 6.13
C LYS A 72 -9.66 1.58 6.13
N THR A 73 -8.50 1.67 6.78
CA THR A 73 -7.69 2.90 6.84
C THR A 73 -7.30 3.37 5.44
N LEU A 74 -6.85 2.45 4.58
CA LEU A 74 -6.49 2.79 3.20
C LEU A 74 -7.68 3.29 2.37
N LEU A 75 -8.90 2.79 2.62
CA LEU A 75 -10.12 3.33 2.01
C LEU A 75 -10.48 4.71 2.56
N ASP A 76 -10.42 4.87 3.89
CA ASP A 76 -10.82 6.11 4.57
C ASP A 76 -9.89 7.28 4.21
N HIS A 77 -8.59 7.01 4.04
CA HIS A 77 -7.60 7.98 3.55
C HIS A 77 -7.52 8.05 2.02
N GLY A 78 -8.20 7.13 1.34
CA GLY A 78 -8.34 7.11 -0.10
C GLY A 78 -7.14 6.59 -0.89
N PHE A 79 -6.17 5.94 -0.24
CA PHE A 79 -5.15 5.15 -0.94
C PHE A 79 -5.77 4.02 -1.78
N LEU A 80 -6.90 3.49 -1.32
CA LEU A 80 -7.72 2.53 -2.04
C LEU A 80 -9.13 3.09 -2.27
N GLU A 81 -9.76 2.64 -3.34
CA GLU A 81 -11.15 2.99 -3.67
C GLU A 81 -11.96 1.72 -3.96
N ARG A 82 -13.28 1.80 -3.78
CA ARG A 82 -14.20 0.74 -4.19
C ARG A 82 -14.72 1.07 -5.58
N PRO A 83 -14.67 0.14 -6.54
CA PRO A 83 -15.23 0.41 -7.86
C PRO A 83 -16.75 0.47 -7.80
N ASP A 84 -17.33 1.48 -8.45
CA ASP A 84 -18.78 1.59 -8.60
C ASP A 84 -19.37 0.36 -9.32
N GLY A 85 -20.44 -0.21 -8.75
CA GLY A 85 -21.18 -1.31 -9.37
C GLY A 85 -20.51 -2.69 -9.37
N THR A 86 -19.35 -2.86 -8.70
CA THR A 86 -18.68 -4.18 -8.60
C THR A 86 -19.08 -4.97 -7.35
N ARG A 87 -18.86 -6.30 -7.40
CA ARG A 87 -19.08 -7.20 -6.26
C ARG A 87 -18.19 -6.81 -5.09
N ALA A 88 -18.69 -7.01 -3.86
CA ALA A 88 -17.89 -6.90 -2.64
C ALA A 88 -16.51 -7.55 -2.82
N LYS A 89 -15.45 -6.90 -2.30
CA LYS A 89 -14.03 -7.31 -2.27
C LYS A 89 -13.11 -6.83 -3.41
N HIS A 90 -13.57 -6.02 -4.36
CA HIS A 90 -12.67 -5.36 -5.33
C HIS A 90 -12.16 -4.02 -4.78
N TYR A 91 -10.89 -3.74 -5.03
CA TYR A 91 -10.25 -2.46 -4.70
C TYR A 91 -9.51 -1.91 -5.91
N LEU A 92 -9.56 -0.59 -6.06
CA LEU A 92 -8.73 0.22 -6.95
C LEU A 92 -7.61 0.84 -6.14
N VAL A 93 -6.38 0.79 -6.66
CA VAL A 93 -5.25 1.54 -6.11
C VAL A 93 -5.29 2.95 -6.71
N ARG A 94 -5.25 3.98 -5.87
CA ARG A 94 -5.37 5.36 -6.35
C ARG A 94 -4.19 5.73 -7.27
N ARG A 95 -4.49 6.39 -8.40
CA ARG A 95 -3.54 6.68 -9.49
C ARG A 95 -2.76 7.99 -9.35
N ASP A 96 -3.22 8.91 -8.51
CA ASP A 96 -2.63 10.25 -8.31
C ASP A 96 -1.33 10.19 -7.50
N LEU A 97 -1.15 9.18 -6.65
CA LEU A 97 0.14 8.88 -6.00
C LEU A 97 1.24 8.41 -6.97
N LEU A 98 0.90 8.21 -8.25
CA LEU A 98 1.83 7.79 -9.31
C LEU A 98 2.27 8.97 -10.20
N HIS A 99 1.64 10.15 -10.07
CA HIS A 99 1.98 11.34 -10.85
C HIS A 99 2.83 12.29 -10.00
N ASP A 100 4.12 12.00 -9.92
CA ASP A 100 5.22 12.98 -9.80
C ASP A 100 6.57 12.24 -9.95
N LEU A 101 6.72 11.48 -11.04
CA LEU A 101 8.01 10.99 -11.54
C LEU A 101 8.14 11.29 -13.04
#